data_AF-A0A1M5IWX0-F1
#
_entry.id   AF-A0A1M5IWX0-F1
#
_cell.length_a   1.000
_cell.length_b   1.000
_cell.length_c   1.000
_cell.angle_alpha   90.00
_cell.angle_beta   90.00
_cell.angle_gamma   90.00
#
_symmetry.space_group_name_H-M   'P 1'
#
loop_
_entity.id
_entity.type
_entity.pdbx_description
1 polymer ?
#
loop_
_entity_poly.entity_id
_entity_poly.type
_entity_poly.pdbx_seq_one_letter_code
_entity_poly.pdbx_strand_id
1 'polypeptide(L)' 'MQSNKKYTQLGNKLPRGSKRLIARKTGLTYNTVCRFFNGCDVSFETEVKIVREVTVLLDLVKESNAAKEALFNYGT' A
#
# COMPACT_ATOMS: atom_id res chain seq x y z
N MET A 1 -16.60 13.04 5.95
CA MET A 1 -15.89 13.11 4.64
C MET A 1 -14.36 13.30 4.73
N GLN A 2 -13.73 13.47 5.91
CA GLN A 2 -12.26 13.61 6.00
C GLN A 2 -11.50 12.26 6.03
N SER A 3 -12.12 11.17 6.50
CA SER A 3 -11.52 9.82 6.57
C SER A 3 -11.14 9.26 5.20
N ASN A 4 -12.01 9.44 4.19
CA ASN A 4 -11.81 8.87 2.85
C ASN A 4 -10.55 9.41 2.14
N LYS A 5 -10.13 10.64 2.42
CA LYS A 5 -8.95 11.24 1.78
C LYS A 5 -7.66 10.52 2.18
N LYS A 6 -7.56 10.02 3.41
CA LYS A 6 -6.34 9.37 3.93
C LYS A 6 -6.06 8.05 3.21
N TYR A 7 -7.08 7.21 3.05
CA TYR A 7 -6.94 5.91 2.37
C TYR A 7 -6.63 6.07 0.88
N THR A 8 -7.26 7.04 0.22
CA THR A 8 -6.94 7.35 -1.20
C THR A 8 -5.50 7.83 -1.36
N GLN A 9 -5.03 8.72 -0.48
CA GLN A 9 -3.64 9.18 -0.49
C GLN A 9 -2.65 8.04 -0.23
N LEU A 10 -2.97 7.15 0.71
CA LEU A 10 -2.16 5.96 1.00
C LEU A 10 -2.05 5.07 -0.24
N GLY A 11 -3.17 4.85 -0.94
CA GLY A 11 -3.20 4.07 -2.18
C GLY A 11 -2.33 4.65 -3.28
N ASN A 12 -2.15 5.97 -3.33
CA ASN A 12 -1.31 6.66 -4.32
C ASN A 12 0.19 6.62 -3.98
N LYS A 13 0.55 6.42 -2.71
CA LYS A 13 1.95 6.26 -2.28
C LYS A 13 2.49 4.85 -2.53
N LEU A 14 1.61 3.89 -2.78
CA LEU A 14 2.00 2.51 -3.02
C LEU A 14 2.51 2.31 -4.45
N PRO A 15 3.49 1.42 -4.65
CA PRO A 15 3.95 1.04 -5.98
C PRO A 15 2.82 0.52 -6.88
N ARG A 16 3.00 0.68 -8.19
CA ARG A 16 2.05 0.14 -9.18
C ARG A 16 1.92 -1.37 -8.99
N GLY A 17 0.67 -1.85 -8.97
CA GLY A 17 0.36 -3.27 -8.78
C GLY A 17 0.18 -3.71 -7.32
N SER A 18 0.50 -2.85 -6.33
CA SER A 18 0.36 -3.16 -4.91
C SER A 18 -1.03 -3.66 -4.52
N LYS A 19 -2.10 -3.01 -5.01
CA LYS A 19 -3.49 -3.42 -4.72
C LYS A 19 -3.78 -4.87 -5.17
N ARG A 20 -3.22 -5.30 -6.30
CA ARG A 20 -3.39 -6.68 -6.81
C ARG A 20 -2.54 -7.67 -6.01
N LEU A 21 -1.36 -7.28 -5.56
CA LEU A 21 -0.52 -8.09 -4.69
C LEU A 21 -1.16 -8.29 -3.31
N ILE A 22 -1.67 -7.22 -2.71
CA ILE A 22 -2.39 -7.26 -1.43
C ILE A 22 -3.58 -8.22 -1.54
N ALA A 23 -4.39 -8.10 -2.59
CA ALA A 23 -5.52 -9.00 -2.84
C ALA A 23 -5.09 -10.48 -2.85
N ARG A 24 -4.02 -10.81 -3.59
CA ARG A 24 -3.48 -12.18 -3.67
C ARG A 24 -2.98 -12.68 -2.31
N LYS A 25 -2.23 -11.87 -1.55
CA LYS A 25 -1.66 -12.28 -0.27
C LYS A 25 -2.69 -12.43 0.84
N THR A 26 -3.71 -11.58 0.84
CA THR A 26 -4.76 -11.55 1.88
C THR A 26 -5.94 -12.47 1.60
N GLY A 27 -6.00 -13.06 0.39
CA GLY A 27 -7.17 -13.82 -0.08
C GLY A 27 -8.40 -12.94 -0.37
N LEU A 28 -8.26 -11.62 -0.34
CA LEU A 28 -9.34 -10.69 -0.64
C LEU A 28 -9.52 -10.51 -2.15
N THR A 29 -10.73 -10.17 -2.57
CA THR A 29 -10.94 -9.76 -3.97
C THR A 29 -10.24 -8.44 -4.26
N TYR A 30 -9.76 -8.27 -5.49
CA TYR A 30 -9.19 -6.99 -5.93
C TYR A 30 -10.18 -5.83 -5.73
N ASN A 31 -11.48 -6.07 -5.94
CA ASN A 31 -12.51 -5.06 -5.75
C ASN A 31 -12.63 -4.63 -4.28
N THR A 32 -12.58 -5.58 -3.33
CA THR A 32 -12.57 -5.26 -1.88
C THR A 32 -11.38 -4.38 -1.51
N VAL A 33 -10.19 -4.69 -2.03
CA VAL A 33 -9.00 -3.87 -1.79
C VAL A 33 -9.14 -2.49 -2.42
N CYS A 34 -9.67 -2.38 -3.64
CA CYS A 34 -9.94 -1.09 -4.28
C CYS A 34 -10.95 -0.25 -3.49
N ARG A 35 -12.03 -0.86 -2.97
CA ARG A 35 -13.02 -0.20 -2.13
C ARG A 35 -12.39 0.39 -0.88
N PHE A 36 -11.55 -0.38 -0.19
CA PHE A 36 -10.80 0.13 0.97
C PHE A 36 -9.97 1.38 0.60
N PHE A 37 -9.18 1.32 -0.47
CA PHE A 37 -8.37 2.48 -0.90
C PHE A 37 -9.18 3.65 -1.44
N ASN A 38 -10.45 3.44 -1.81
CA ASN A 38 -11.36 4.53 -2.17
C ASN A 38 -12.09 5.11 -0.96
N GLY A 39 -11.76 4.65 0.26
CA GLY A 39 -12.39 5.08 1.50
C GLY A 39 -13.80 4.53 1.70
N CYS A 40 -14.15 3.42 1.06
CA CYS A 40 -15.39 2.72 1.39
C CYS A 40 -15.21 1.90 2.67
N ASP A 41 -16.28 1.80 3.45
CA ASP A 41 -16.30 0.94 4.62
C ASP A 41 -16.10 -0.52 4.24
N VAL A 42 -15.25 -1.20 5.01
CA VAL A 42 -14.98 -2.63 4.97
C VAL A 42 -15.05 -3.18 6.39
N SER A 43 -15.16 -4.49 6.55
CA SER A 43 -15.09 -5.09 7.89
C SER A 43 -13.74 -4.82 8.54
N PHE A 44 -13.72 -4.73 9.88
CA PHE A 44 -12.49 -4.53 10.65
C PHE A 44 -11.41 -5.57 10.32
N GLU A 45 -11.79 -6.84 10.18
CA GLU A 45 -10.87 -7.91 9.80
C GLU A 45 -10.24 -7.67 8.41
N THR A 46 -11.03 -7.16 7.46
CA THR A 46 -10.54 -6.81 6.12
C THR A 46 -9.57 -5.65 6.18
N GLU A 47 -9.89 -4.61 6.95
CA GLU A 47 -9.01 -3.45 7.14
C GLU A 47 -7.66 -3.88 7.73
N VAL A 48 -7.66 -4.69 8.80
CA VAL A 48 -6.43 -5.19 9.44
C VAL A 48 -5.55 -5.97 8.45
N LYS A 49 -6.16 -6.86 7.65
CA LYS A 49 -5.44 -7.62 6.61
C LYS A 49 -4.78 -6.69 5.59
N ILE A 50 -5.49 -5.68 5.11
CA ILE A 50 -4.96 -4.74 4.11
C ILE A 50 -3.86 -3.87 4.71
N VAL A 51 -4.09 -3.28 5.89
CA VAL A 51 -3.12 -2.40 6.56
C VAL A 51 -1.82 -3.13 6.84
N ARG A 52 -1.87 -4.38 7.29
CA ARG A 52 -0.67 -5.19 7.54
C ARG A 52 0.21 -5.33 6.30
N GLU A 53 -0.38 -5.67 5.16
CA GLU A 53 0.38 -5.80 3.90
C GLU A 53 0.87 -4.46 3.36
N VAL A 54 0.10 -3.39 3.57
CA VAL A 54 0.51 -2.03 3.19
C VAL A 54 1.76 -1.60 3.95
N THR A 55 1.84 -1.86 5.25
CA THR A 55 3.02 -1.54 6.07
C THR A 55 4.26 -2.24 5.53
N VAL A 56 4.18 -3.54 5.25
CA VAL A 56 5.29 -4.31 4.67
C VAL A 56 5.75 -3.72 3.34
N LEU A 57 4.82 -3.35 2.46
CA LEU A 57 5.17 -2.76 1.16
C LEU A 57 5.82 -1.38 1.30
N LEU A 58 5.37 -0.56 2.24
CA LEU A 58 5.96 0.75 2.46
C LEU A 58 7.38 0.66 3.00
N ASP A 59 7.67 -0.32 3.86
CA ASP A 59 9.02 -0.51 4.39
C ASP A 59 9.98 -0.99 3.28
N LEU A 60 9.54 -1.91 2.42
CA LEU A 60 10.32 -2.31 1.22
C LEU A 60 10.59 -1.13 0.27
N VAL A 61 9.64 -0.21 0.13
CA VAL A 61 9.84 1.00 -0.70
C VAL A 61 10.89 1.92 -0.07
N LYS A 62 10.88 2.10 1.24
CA LYS A 62 11.90 2.90 1.94
C LYS A 62 13.29 2.30 1.75
N GLU A 63 13.43 1.00 1.93
CA GLU A 63 14.70 0.28 1.72
C GLU A 63 15.18 0.40 0.26
N SER A 64 14.28 0.23 -0.71
CA SER A 64 14.60 0.39 -2.12
C SER A 64 15.05 1.81 -2.47
N ASN A 65 14.43 2.83 -1.89
CA ASN A 65 14.81 4.22 -2.12
C ASN A 65 16.17 4.54 -1.48
N ALA A 66 16.43 4.08 -0.25
CA ALA A 66 17.73 4.23 0.40
C ALA A 66 18.85 3.54 -0.41
N ALA A 67 18.60 2.34 -0.94
CA ALA A 67 19.54 1.64 -1.81
C ALA A 67 19.81 2.41 -3.12
N LYS A 68 18.78 3.02 -3.73
CA LYS A 68 18.96 3.86 -4.92
C LYS A 68 19.81 5.09 -4.60
N GLU A 69 19.51 5.80 -3.53
CA GLU A 69 20.28 6.98 -3.11
C GLU A 69 21.75 6.63 -2.87
N ALA A 70 22.02 5.51 -2.20
CA ALA A 70 23.39 5.03 -2.03
C ALA A 70 24.08 4.76 -3.38
N LEU A 71 23.42 4.09 -4.33
CA LEU A 71 23.99 3.83 -5.66
C LEU A 71 24.31 5.11 -6.44
N PHE A 72 23.45 6.14 -6.36
CA PHE A 72 23.67 7.40 -7.07
C PHE A 72 24.75 8.28 -6.40
N ASN A 73 24.92 8.19 -5.08
CA ASN A 73 25.94 8.95 -4.35
C ASN A 73 27.35 8.35 -4.43
N TYR A 74 27.49 7.08 -4.84
CA TYR A 74 28.80 6.44 -5.06
C TYR A 74 29.44 6.80 -6.42
N GLY A 75 28.78 7.62 -7.25
CA GLY A 75 29.22 7.99 -8.60
C GLY A 75 29.68 9.45 -8.79
N THR A 76 29.81 10.22 -7.70
CA THR A 76 30.34 11.60 -7.68
C THR A 76 31.53 11.70 -6.76
#